data_AF-A0A925VP88-F1
#
_entry.id   AF-A0A925VP88-F1
#
_cell.length_a   1.000
_cell.length_b   1.000
_cell.length_c   1.000
_cell.angle_alpha   90.00
_cell.angle_beta   90.00
_cell.angle_gamma   90.00
#
_symmetry.space_group_name_H-M   'P 1'
#
loop_
_entity.id
_entity.type
_entity.pdbx_description
1 polymer ?
#
loop_
_entity_poly.entity_id
_entity_poly.type
_entity_poly.pdbx_seq_one_letter_code
_entity_poly.pdbx_strand_id
1 'polypeptide(L)'
;MALDTTPPDDDDDDDLGAQMPAYNQYHQEEANKHQSQADTDAAVAKDVLTNSRYDEFFAAYQPQVREDFAYRYVQLRQHWVEDGQYSEKHPARRLSLHEREAYTALWAIQQKKLFDLQCRWRAEEVREVPGVVIIDDFDTLAVGIENCQAVPPITADELALYLDWVRQADYARDLNDMHDQRFGWQKHRLLKETLAPDAPPAVGRVIPTPKIVPDWYRFHNRHTGHDRLLYLPDLRAPKEERYLDAWREGEREQTAITQAAGPPPDPRPKTLPMEEHRALASTFARLFEPPRLNRWREMSELLHPPVSEATRELQFIVARMQIADEPVPVAAGADWREVTRQAHYAYCHRKLLEYLPLVYEAYLQRQDWGIAHPSRFEWEVGKYDMAQFTRQWILAGRVRLGEPEDFDY
;
A
#
# COMPACT_ATOMS: atom_id res chain seq x y z
N MET A 1 -44.56 7.06 62.13
CA MET A 1 -44.06 5.79 61.55
C MET A 1 -43.58 6.11 60.15
N ALA A 2 -42.27 6.29 60.00
CA ALA A 2 -41.65 6.63 58.72
C ALA A 2 -41.59 5.37 57.85
N LEU A 3 -42.09 5.47 56.62
CA LEU A 3 -41.95 4.44 55.59
C LEU A 3 -40.67 4.76 54.83
N ASP A 4 -39.69 3.88 55.03
CA ASP A 4 -38.39 3.85 54.41
C ASP A 4 -38.53 3.37 52.96
N THR A 5 -37.93 4.13 52.04
CA THR A 5 -37.83 3.83 50.62
C THR A 5 -36.40 3.37 50.35
N THR A 6 -36.19 2.06 50.31
CA THR A 6 -34.97 1.46 49.78
C THR A 6 -35.35 0.65 48.53
N PRO A 7 -34.70 0.87 47.37
CA PRO A 7 -34.89 0.01 46.19
C PRO A 7 -34.18 -1.34 46.39
N PRO A 8 -34.62 -2.41 45.70
CA PRO A 8 -33.96 -3.71 45.76
C PRO A 8 -32.63 -3.68 45.00
N ASP A 9 -31.64 -4.37 45.58
CA ASP A 9 -30.35 -4.71 44.96
C ASP A 9 -30.57 -5.57 43.71
N ASP A 10 -30.19 -5.04 42.54
CA ASP A 10 -29.94 -5.81 41.32
C ASP A 10 -28.45 -6.20 41.31
N ASP A 11 -28.11 -7.25 42.06
CA ASP A 11 -26.93 -8.09 41.80
C ASP A 11 -27.38 -9.17 40.81
N ASP A 12 -27.16 -8.93 39.52
CA ASP A 12 -27.07 -9.96 38.48
C ASP A 12 -25.99 -9.52 37.46
N ASP A 13 -24.77 -9.37 37.97
CA ASP A 13 -23.55 -9.62 37.20
C ASP A 13 -23.47 -11.13 36.96
N ASP A 14 -23.95 -11.62 35.82
CA ASP A 14 -23.32 -12.76 35.15
C ASP A 14 -23.82 -12.98 33.71
N ASP A 15 -22.83 -13.19 32.84
CA ASP A 15 -22.90 -13.87 31.56
C ASP A 15 -23.16 -13.08 30.26
N LEU A 16 -22.30 -12.08 30.02
CA LEU A 16 -21.94 -11.63 28.65
C LEU A 16 -20.71 -12.38 28.08
N GLY A 17 -20.42 -13.60 28.57
CA GLY A 17 -19.28 -14.41 28.13
C GLY A 17 -19.56 -15.31 26.90
N ALA A 18 -20.82 -15.46 26.50
CA ALA A 18 -21.23 -16.54 25.59
C ALA A 18 -21.47 -16.14 24.12
N GLN A 19 -20.91 -15.03 23.65
CA GLN A 19 -20.91 -14.69 22.21
C GLN A 19 -19.55 -14.17 21.78
N MET A 20 -18.59 -15.07 21.50
CA MET A 20 -17.69 -15.05 20.32
C MET A 20 -16.64 -16.19 20.33
N PRO A 21 -16.99 -17.49 20.51
CA PRO A 21 -16.01 -18.58 20.37
C PRO A 21 -15.35 -18.63 18.99
N ALA A 22 -16.10 -18.30 17.94
CA ALA A 22 -15.64 -18.36 16.55
C ALA A 22 -14.63 -17.26 16.16
N TYR A 23 -14.72 -16.08 16.77
CA TYR A 23 -13.80 -14.97 16.50
C TYR A 23 -12.42 -15.22 17.11
N ASN A 24 -12.39 -15.68 18.37
CA ASN A 24 -11.14 -16.04 19.04
C ASN A 24 -10.49 -17.27 18.40
N GLN A 25 -11.28 -18.25 17.95
CA GLN A 25 -10.78 -19.40 17.19
C GLN A 25 -10.17 -18.98 15.85
N TYR A 26 -10.81 -18.11 15.08
CA TYR A 26 -10.28 -17.62 13.81
C TYR A 26 -8.93 -16.90 13.97
N HIS A 27 -8.84 -15.98 14.94
CA HIS A 27 -7.58 -15.26 15.20
C HIS A 27 -6.48 -16.17 15.71
N GLN A 28 -6.82 -17.18 16.51
CA GLN A 28 -5.87 -18.18 16.98
C GLN A 28 -5.41 -19.10 15.84
N GLU A 29 -6.30 -19.46 14.90
CA GLU A 29 -5.97 -20.23 13.70
C GLU A 29 -5.09 -19.44 12.73
N GLU A 30 -5.39 -18.17 12.45
CA GLU A 30 -4.54 -17.31 11.62
C GLU A 30 -3.19 -17.02 12.31
N ALA A 31 -3.16 -16.78 13.63
CA ALA A 31 -1.90 -16.63 14.37
C ALA A 31 -1.05 -17.92 14.31
N ASN A 32 -1.66 -19.09 14.48
CA ASN A 32 -0.97 -20.38 14.36
C ASN A 32 -0.46 -20.63 12.94
N LYS A 33 -1.21 -20.21 11.92
CA LYS A 33 -0.81 -20.29 10.51
C LYS A 33 0.35 -19.35 10.19
N HIS A 34 0.31 -18.10 10.67
CA HIS A 34 1.42 -17.16 10.54
C HIS A 34 2.67 -17.64 11.28
N GLN A 35 2.52 -18.20 12.48
CA GLN A 35 3.62 -18.78 13.23
C GLN A 35 4.20 -20.01 12.51
N SER A 36 3.36 -20.92 12.03
CA SER A 36 3.81 -22.11 11.29
C SER A 36 4.50 -21.75 9.97
N GLN A 37 4.05 -20.69 9.31
CA GLN A 37 4.70 -20.14 8.12
C GLN A 37 6.06 -19.52 8.48
N ALA A 38 6.12 -18.69 9.53
CA ALA A 38 7.37 -18.11 10.02
C ALA A 38 8.39 -19.16 10.46
N ASP A 39 7.94 -20.25 11.11
CA ASP A 39 8.78 -21.37 11.51
C ASP A 39 9.31 -22.14 10.28
N THR A 40 8.46 -22.34 9.27
CA THR A 40 8.85 -22.94 7.99
C THR A 40 9.89 -22.08 7.27
N ASP A 41 9.69 -20.77 7.27
CA ASP A 41 10.56 -19.81 6.60
C ASP A 41 11.91 -19.67 7.32
N ALA A 42 11.91 -19.67 8.65
CA ALA A 42 13.11 -19.74 9.45
C ALA A 42 13.86 -21.07 9.23
N ALA A 43 13.14 -22.19 9.10
CA ALA A 43 13.75 -23.49 8.79
C ALA A 43 14.35 -23.53 7.38
N VAL A 44 13.68 -22.93 6.37
CA VAL A 44 14.19 -22.82 5.01
C VAL A 44 15.41 -21.90 4.96
N ALA A 45 15.36 -20.72 5.58
CA ALA A 45 16.53 -19.83 5.67
C ALA A 45 17.71 -20.53 6.34
N LYS A 46 17.46 -21.23 7.46
CA LYS A 46 18.49 -21.99 8.17
C LYS A 46 19.06 -23.12 7.32
N ASP A 47 18.22 -23.86 6.59
CA ASP A 47 18.67 -24.91 5.67
C ASP A 47 19.58 -24.33 4.57
N VAL A 48 19.15 -23.24 3.92
CA VAL A 48 19.96 -22.54 2.91
C VAL A 48 21.30 -22.11 3.49
N LEU A 49 21.33 -21.58 4.71
CA LEU A 49 22.54 -21.09 5.38
C LEU A 49 23.51 -22.18 5.83
N THR A 50 23.00 -23.32 6.30
CA THR A 50 23.80 -24.29 7.10
C THR A 50 23.97 -25.64 6.45
N ASN A 51 23.16 -25.97 5.44
CA ASN A 51 23.22 -27.27 4.80
C ASN A 51 24.40 -27.35 3.81
N SER A 52 25.29 -28.31 4.03
CA SER A 52 26.51 -28.47 3.23
C SER A 52 26.24 -28.87 1.78
N ARG A 53 25.03 -29.34 1.46
CA ARG A 53 24.63 -29.66 0.08
C ARG A 53 24.66 -28.46 -0.86
N TYR A 54 24.70 -27.24 -0.33
CA TYR A 54 24.76 -25.99 -1.08
C TYR A 54 26.15 -25.38 -1.18
N ASP A 55 27.15 -25.96 -0.51
CA ASP A 55 28.48 -25.34 -0.38
C ASP A 55 29.15 -25.18 -1.75
N GLU A 56 29.05 -26.19 -2.62
CA GLU A 56 29.57 -26.13 -3.99
C GLU A 56 28.87 -25.07 -4.83
N PHE A 57 27.56 -24.86 -4.62
CA PHE A 57 26.77 -23.86 -5.33
C PHE A 57 27.16 -22.43 -4.93
N PHE A 58 27.50 -22.20 -3.66
CA PHE A 58 27.91 -20.89 -3.17
C PHE A 58 29.42 -20.65 -3.19
N ALA A 59 30.24 -21.64 -3.58
CA ALA A 59 31.70 -21.56 -3.54
C ALA A 59 32.30 -20.40 -4.35
N ALA A 60 31.60 -19.94 -5.39
CA ALA A 60 32.01 -18.81 -6.23
C ALA A 60 31.71 -17.43 -5.61
N TYR A 61 31.01 -17.36 -4.48
CA TYR A 61 30.49 -16.11 -3.91
C TYR A 61 31.01 -15.84 -2.49
N GLN A 62 30.82 -14.62 -2.00
CA GLN A 62 31.09 -14.31 -0.59
C GLN A 62 30.08 -15.01 0.34
N PRO A 63 30.45 -15.30 1.59
CA PRO A 63 29.50 -15.78 2.61
C PRO A 63 28.25 -14.89 2.76
N GLN A 64 28.38 -13.56 2.70
CA GLN A 64 27.23 -12.64 2.72
C GLN A 64 26.23 -12.87 1.58
N VAL A 65 26.65 -13.35 0.41
CA VAL A 65 25.73 -13.63 -0.71
C VAL A 65 24.79 -14.77 -0.35
N ARG A 66 25.25 -15.76 0.41
CA ARG A 66 24.42 -16.87 0.91
C ARG A 66 23.41 -16.38 1.95
N GLU A 67 23.80 -15.42 2.79
CA GLU A 67 22.93 -14.78 3.78
C GLU A 67 21.84 -13.94 3.11
N ASP A 68 22.21 -13.07 2.18
CA ASP A 68 21.28 -12.26 1.39
C ASP A 68 20.33 -13.13 0.55
N PHE A 69 20.87 -14.21 -0.05
CA PHE A 69 20.09 -15.16 -0.82
C PHE A 69 19.06 -15.87 0.05
N ALA A 70 19.43 -16.36 1.23
CA ALA A 70 18.50 -17.04 2.13
C ALA A 70 17.30 -16.15 2.49
N TYR A 71 17.57 -14.89 2.80
CA TYR A 71 16.52 -13.91 3.12
C TYR A 71 15.57 -13.66 1.94
N ARG A 72 16.11 -13.35 0.76
CA ARG A 72 15.29 -13.04 -0.43
C ARG A 72 14.59 -14.27 -1.01
N TYR A 73 15.20 -15.44 -0.87
CA TYR A 73 14.64 -16.71 -1.33
C TYR A 73 13.38 -17.09 -0.55
N VAL A 74 13.40 -16.89 0.77
CA VAL A 74 12.21 -17.07 1.62
C VAL A 74 11.07 -16.18 1.17
N GLN A 75 11.32 -14.91 0.87
CA GLN A 75 10.29 -13.98 0.38
C GLN A 75 9.69 -14.41 -0.97
N LEU A 76 10.54 -14.85 -1.91
CA LEU A 76 10.07 -15.39 -3.20
C LEU A 76 9.24 -16.66 -3.01
N ARG A 77 9.67 -17.55 -2.11
CA ARG A 77 8.96 -18.78 -1.80
C ARG A 77 7.59 -18.51 -1.16
N GLN A 78 7.51 -17.56 -0.24
CA GLN A 78 6.24 -17.11 0.34
C GLN A 78 5.29 -16.64 -0.76
N HIS A 79 5.75 -15.77 -1.64
CA HIS A 79 4.95 -15.27 -2.76
C HIS A 79 4.41 -16.41 -3.65
N TRP A 80 5.24 -17.41 -3.97
CA TRP A 80 4.78 -18.58 -4.74
C TRP A 80 3.74 -19.43 -4.02
N VAL A 81 3.87 -19.59 -2.70
CA VAL A 81 2.90 -20.34 -1.88
C VAL A 81 1.58 -19.58 -1.78
N GLU A 82 1.64 -18.27 -1.55
CA GLU A 82 0.48 -17.39 -1.46
C GLU A 82 -0.28 -17.36 -2.79
N ASP A 83 0.40 -17.09 -3.90
CA ASP A 83 -0.19 -17.07 -5.24
C ASP A 83 -0.79 -18.44 -5.63
N GLY A 84 -0.08 -19.52 -5.32
CA GLY A 84 -0.53 -20.88 -5.60
C GLY A 84 -1.77 -21.26 -4.79
N GLN A 85 -1.78 -20.97 -3.49
CA GLN A 85 -2.94 -21.22 -2.63
C GLN A 85 -4.12 -20.31 -2.99
N TYR A 86 -3.86 -19.05 -3.32
CA TYR A 86 -4.87 -18.09 -3.74
C TYR A 86 -5.58 -18.58 -5.01
N SER A 87 -4.80 -18.99 -6.01
CA SER A 87 -5.30 -19.50 -7.29
C SER A 87 -6.07 -20.82 -7.16
N GLU A 88 -5.69 -21.69 -6.22
CA GLU A 88 -6.39 -22.96 -5.94
C GLU A 88 -7.71 -22.76 -5.17
N LYS A 89 -7.78 -21.78 -4.25
CA LYS A 89 -8.89 -21.64 -3.28
C LYS A 89 -9.99 -20.67 -3.69
N HIS A 90 -9.76 -19.79 -4.68
CA HIS A 90 -10.70 -18.71 -4.99
C HIS A 90 -11.18 -18.69 -6.46
N PRO A 91 -12.00 -19.67 -6.90
CA PRO A 91 -12.69 -19.53 -8.19
C PRO A 91 -13.84 -18.52 -8.15
N ALA A 92 -14.37 -18.16 -6.98
CA ALA A 92 -15.48 -17.22 -6.87
C ALA A 92 -15.64 -16.71 -5.44
N ARG A 93 -15.10 -15.53 -5.14
CA ARG A 93 -15.63 -14.64 -4.11
C ARG A 93 -15.11 -13.24 -4.39
N ARG A 94 -15.97 -12.26 -4.11
CA ARG A 94 -15.80 -10.81 -4.21
C ARG A 94 -16.65 -10.26 -5.35
N LEU A 95 -17.17 -9.07 -5.06
CA LEU A 95 -17.68 -8.07 -6.01
C LEU A 95 -17.27 -8.37 -7.45
N SER A 96 -18.19 -8.20 -8.40
CA SER A 96 -17.84 -8.21 -9.81
C SER A 96 -16.58 -7.35 -10.01
N LEU A 97 -15.73 -7.71 -10.95
CA LEU A 97 -14.46 -7.00 -11.18
C LEU A 97 -14.63 -5.48 -11.22
N HIS A 98 -15.75 -5.03 -11.79
CA HIS A 98 -16.15 -3.62 -11.91
C HIS A 98 -16.65 -3.02 -10.61
N GLU A 99 -17.41 -3.78 -9.81
CA GLU A 99 -17.79 -3.36 -8.45
C GLU A 99 -16.55 -3.12 -7.58
N ARG A 100 -15.52 -3.99 -7.70
CA ARG A 100 -14.25 -3.79 -6.98
C ARG A 100 -13.53 -2.52 -7.44
N GLU A 101 -13.48 -2.27 -8.75
CA GLU A 101 -12.86 -1.05 -9.30
C GLU A 101 -13.60 0.21 -8.88
N ALA A 102 -14.93 0.20 -8.93
CA ALA A 102 -15.77 1.29 -8.45
C ALA A 102 -15.61 1.52 -6.95
N TYR A 103 -15.54 0.44 -6.15
CA TYR A 103 -15.24 0.50 -4.72
C TYR A 103 -13.91 1.19 -4.45
N THR A 104 -12.83 0.77 -5.12
CA THR A 104 -11.54 1.44 -4.97
C THR A 104 -11.62 2.90 -5.42
N ALA A 105 -12.29 3.20 -6.54
CA ALA A 105 -12.41 4.56 -7.09
C ALA A 105 -13.16 5.52 -6.16
N LEU A 106 -14.20 5.06 -5.47
CA LEU A 106 -14.97 5.87 -4.52
C LEU A 106 -14.06 6.54 -3.47
N TRP A 107 -13.03 5.82 -3.00
CA TRP A 107 -12.10 6.32 -1.98
C TRP A 107 -11.19 7.45 -2.45
N ALA A 108 -11.16 7.75 -3.75
CA ALA A 108 -10.47 8.93 -4.26
C ALA A 108 -11.02 10.24 -3.69
N ILE A 109 -12.31 10.25 -3.34
CA ILE A 109 -12.97 11.38 -2.69
C ILE A 109 -12.40 11.59 -1.28
N GLN A 110 -12.34 10.53 -0.47
CA GLN A 110 -11.78 10.61 0.89
C GLN A 110 -10.28 10.93 0.87
N GLN A 111 -9.52 10.34 -0.05
CA GLN A 111 -8.09 10.69 -0.22
C GLN A 111 -7.90 12.18 -0.45
N LYS A 112 -8.73 12.79 -1.32
CA LYS A 112 -8.68 14.23 -1.58
C LYS A 112 -9.01 15.07 -0.34
N LYS A 113 -10.01 14.66 0.44
CA LYS A 113 -10.38 15.34 1.69
C LYS A 113 -9.26 15.24 2.73
N LEU A 114 -8.62 14.08 2.84
CA LEU A 114 -7.48 13.86 3.72
C LEU A 114 -6.30 14.74 3.31
N PHE A 115 -6.05 14.87 2.00
CA PHE A 115 -5.00 15.74 1.48
C PHE A 115 -5.28 17.23 1.74
N ASP A 116 -6.52 17.67 1.57
CA ASP A 116 -6.91 19.05 1.93
C ASP A 116 -6.75 19.33 3.42
N LEU A 117 -7.07 18.35 4.26
CA LEU A 117 -6.84 18.41 5.70
C LEU A 117 -5.34 18.47 6.01
N GLN A 118 -4.53 17.66 5.34
CA GLN A 118 -3.07 17.67 5.46
C GLN A 118 -2.50 19.05 5.12
N CYS A 119 -2.93 19.68 4.02
CA CYS A 119 -2.49 21.02 3.63
C CYS A 119 -2.77 22.05 4.74
N ARG A 120 -3.99 22.05 5.29
CA ARG A 120 -4.39 22.98 6.37
C ARG A 120 -3.67 22.71 7.69
N TRP A 121 -3.47 21.44 8.04
CA TRP A 121 -2.77 21.06 9.27
C TRP A 121 -1.29 21.46 9.24
N ARG A 122 -0.62 21.24 8.10
CA ARG A 122 0.78 21.66 7.88
C ARG A 122 0.95 23.18 7.90
N ALA A 123 -0.08 23.91 7.50
CA ALA A 123 -0.14 25.37 7.57
C ALA A 123 -0.58 25.90 8.94
N GLU A 124 -0.84 25.01 9.91
CA GLU A 124 -1.35 25.32 11.25
C GLU A 124 -2.73 26.04 11.25
N GLU A 125 -3.48 26.00 10.13
CA GLU A 125 -4.89 26.43 10.09
C GLU A 125 -5.79 25.46 10.88
N VAL A 126 -5.37 24.20 10.99
CA VAL A 126 -5.98 23.17 11.84
C VAL A 126 -4.94 22.69 12.85
N ARG A 127 -5.25 22.80 14.15
CA ARG A 127 -4.31 22.44 15.22
C ARG A 127 -4.29 20.95 15.52
N GLU A 128 -5.47 20.34 15.58
CA GLU A 128 -5.65 18.95 15.99
C GLU A 128 -6.37 18.17 14.91
N VAL A 129 -5.83 17.00 14.58
CA VAL A 129 -6.45 16.01 13.69
C VAL A 129 -6.38 14.66 14.40
N PRO A 130 -7.50 13.94 14.56
CA PRO A 130 -7.50 12.64 15.23
C PRO A 130 -6.51 11.67 14.59
N GLY A 131 -5.64 11.07 15.42
CA GLY A 131 -4.63 10.11 14.96
C GLY A 131 -3.39 10.72 14.30
N VAL A 132 -3.25 12.06 14.29
CA VAL A 132 -2.11 12.76 13.69
C VAL A 132 -1.30 13.49 14.75
N VAL A 133 -0.02 13.16 14.81
CA VAL A 133 1.00 13.81 15.63
C VAL A 133 2.13 14.34 14.75
N ILE A 134 2.53 13.57 13.73
CA ILE A 134 3.60 13.91 12.78
C ILE A 134 3.10 13.85 11.34
N ILE A 135 3.88 14.39 10.40
CA ILE A 135 3.55 14.38 8.96
C ILE A 135 3.24 12.97 8.42
N ASP A 136 4.05 11.98 8.79
CA ASP A 136 3.93 10.61 8.27
C ASP A 136 2.63 9.92 8.69
N ASP A 137 1.91 10.46 9.69
CA ASP A 137 0.61 9.90 10.11
C ASP A 137 -0.46 10.03 9.03
N PHE A 138 -0.33 11.02 8.14
CA PHE A 138 -1.23 11.12 6.98
C PHE A 138 -1.06 9.98 6.00
N ASP A 139 0.14 9.41 5.86
CA ASP A 139 0.36 8.24 5.02
C ASP A 139 -0.31 7.01 5.65
N THR A 140 -0.21 6.85 6.97
CA THR A 140 -0.92 5.78 7.72
C THR A 140 -2.44 5.92 7.59
N LEU A 141 -2.99 7.13 7.73
CA LEU A 141 -4.41 7.39 7.53
C LEU A 141 -4.87 7.13 6.09
N ALA A 142 -4.01 7.37 5.10
CA ALA A 142 -4.32 7.13 3.69
C ALA A 142 -4.35 5.65 3.33
N VAL A 143 -3.54 4.80 3.97
CA VAL A 143 -3.63 3.34 3.82
C VAL A 143 -4.97 2.82 4.37
N GLY A 144 -5.48 3.42 5.45
CA GLY A 144 -6.77 3.07 6.07
C GLY A 144 -7.95 3.96 5.65
N ILE A 145 -7.92 4.54 4.45
CA ILE A 145 -8.85 5.62 4.06
C ILE A 145 -10.33 5.24 4.14
N GLU A 146 -10.66 3.95 3.95
CA GLU A 146 -12.03 3.44 3.94
C GLU A 146 -12.75 3.60 5.29
N ASN A 147 -11.97 3.62 6.37
CA ASN A 147 -12.44 3.77 7.75
C ASN A 147 -11.84 4.98 8.46
N CYS A 148 -11.27 5.93 7.70
CA CYS A 148 -10.61 7.10 8.26
C CYS A 148 -11.62 8.05 8.92
N GLN A 149 -11.50 8.25 10.23
CA GLN A 149 -12.36 9.15 11.01
C GLN A 149 -11.89 10.61 10.99
N ALA A 150 -10.70 10.90 10.48
CA ALA A 150 -10.16 12.25 10.40
C ALA A 150 -10.89 13.13 9.37
N VAL A 151 -11.63 12.53 8.44
CA VAL A 151 -12.42 13.23 7.42
C VAL A 151 -13.88 12.81 7.48
N PRO A 152 -14.83 13.73 7.18
CA PRO A 152 -16.25 13.38 7.22
C PRO A 152 -16.61 12.34 6.14
N PRO A 153 -17.71 11.59 6.31
CA PRO A 153 -18.25 10.68 5.30
C PRO A 153 -18.44 11.32 3.92
N ILE A 154 -18.47 10.49 2.87
CA ILE A 154 -18.70 10.93 1.49
C ILE A 154 -20.15 11.36 1.32
N THR A 155 -20.36 12.59 0.86
CA THR A 155 -21.68 13.16 0.57
C THR A 155 -22.13 12.89 -0.87
N ALA A 156 -23.43 13.01 -1.12
CA ALA A 156 -23.99 12.82 -2.46
C ALA A 156 -23.47 13.85 -3.46
N ASP A 157 -23.25 15.09 -3.03
CA ASP A 157 -22.69 16.16 -3.86
C ASP A 157 -21.22 15.89 -4.24
N GLU A 158 -20.43 15.35 -3.30
CA GLU A 158 -19.05 14.93 -3.58
C GLU A 158 -19.01 13.75 -4.58
N LEU A 159 -19.93 12.78 -4.46
CA LEU A 159 -20.06 11.72 -5.46
C LEU A 159 -20.46 12.31 -6.82
N ALA A 160 -21.44 13.22 -6.86
CA ALA A 160 -21.89 13.84 -8.10
C ALA A 160 -20.74 14.57 -8.82
N LEU A 161 -19.95 15.33 -8.07
CA LEU A 161 -18.75 16.00 -8.59
C LEU A 161 -17.70 15.00 -9.08
N TYR A 162 -17.51 13.89 -8.36
CA TYR A 162 -16.59 12.83 -8.78
C TYR A 162 -17.07 12.16 -10.07
N LEU A 163 -18.37 11.87 -10.21
CA LEU A 163 -18.95 11.33 -11.43
C LEU A 163 -18.79 12.30 -12.61
N ASP A 164 -18.94 13.60 -12.39
CA ASP A 164 -18.69 14.62 -13.43
C ASP A 164 -17.23 14.60 -13.91
N TRP A 165 -16.28 14.42 -13.01
CA TRP A 165 -14.88 14.21 -13.38
C TRP A 165 -14.69 12.89 -14.15
N VAL A 166 -15.20 11.78 -13.62
CA VAL A 166 -15.05 10.45 -14.26
C VAL A 166 -15.56 10.49 -15.68
N ARG A 167 -16.70 11.14 -15.98
CA ARG A 167 -17.23 11.26 -17.35
C ARG A 167 -16.27 11.93 -18.34
N GLN A 168 -15.39 12.81 -17.86
CA GLN A 168 -14.45 13.58 -18.66
C GLN A 168 -13.02 13.01 -18.64
N ALA A 169 -12.72 12.17 -17.65
CA ALA A 169 -11.40 11.59 -17.44
C ALA A 169 -11.05 10.58 -18.54
N ASP A 170 -9.76 10.53 -18.90
CA ASP A 170 -9.24 9.48 -19.75
C ASP A 170 -9.00 8.23 -18.89
N TYR A 171 -9.67 7.12 -19.20
CA TYR A 171 -9.56 5.93 -18.36
C TYR A 171 -8.13 5.39 -18.30
N ALA A 172 -7.42 5.33 -19.42
CA ALA A 172 -6.08 4.77 -19.49
C ALA A 172 -5.08 5.57 -18.66
N ARG A 173 -5.21 6.90 -18.71
CA ARG A 173 -4.28 7.83 -18.07
C ARG A 173 -4.66 8.15 -16.62
N ASP A 174 -5.95 8.35 -16.34
CA ASP A 174 -6.42 9.00 -15.12
C ASP A 174 -7.09 8.04 -14.13
N LEU A 175 -7.69 6.95 -14.61
CA LEU A 175 -8.53 6.05 -13.80
C LEU A 175 -7.90 4.66 -13.63
N ASN A 176 -7.09 4.23 -14.61
CA ASN A 176 -6.46 2.92 -14.64
C ASN A 176 -5.41 2.80 -13.53
N ASP A 177 -5.78 2.14 -12.44
CA ASP A 177 -4.93 1.95 -11.26
C ASP A 177 -4.17 0.62 -11.27
N MET A 178 -3.80 0.12 -12.45
CA MET A 178 -3.06 -1.13 -12.62
C MET A 178 -1.72 -1.18 -11.88
N HIS A 179 -1.18 -0.02 -11.48
CA HIS A 179 0.10 0.10 -10.77
C HIS A 179 -0.03 0.67 -9.36
N ASP A 180 -1.24 0.71 -8.79
CA ASP A 180 -1.50 1.22 -7.46
C ASP A 180 -0.95 2.64 -7.21
N GLN A 181 -1.17 3.52 -8.18
CA GLN A 181 -0.63 4.88 -8.16
C GLN A 181 -1.28 5.74 -7.06
N ARG A 182 -2.35 5.26 -6.44
CA ARG A 182 -3.10 5.92 -5.36
C ARG A 182 -2.30 6.05 -4.07
N PHE A 183 -1.27 5.22 -3.86
CA PHE A 183 -0.32 5.35 -2.74
C PHE A 183 0.54 6.62 -2.77
N GLY A 184 0.54 7.37 -3.87
CA GLY A 184 1.29 8.63 -4.00
C GLY A 184 0.54 9.87 -3.52
N TRP A 185 -0.73 9.77 -3.17
CA TRP A 185 -1.62 10.93 -3.14
C TRP A 185 -1.47 11.83 -1.91
N GLN A 186 -0.87 11.35 -0.82
CA GLN A 186 -0.54 12.17 0.36
C GLN A 186 0.88 12.76 0.36
N LYS A 187 1.64 12.60 -0.73
CA LYS A 187 3.02 13.12 -0.85
C LYS A 187 3.03 14.64 -1.10
N HIS A 188 2.61 15.42 -0.10
CA HIS A 188 2.49 16.88 -0.15
C HIS A 188 3.75 17.58 -0.70
N ARG A 189 4.94 17.18 -0.23
CA ARG A 189 6.21 17.76 -0.70
C ARG A 189 6.39 17.57 -2.21
N LEU A 190 6.19 16.34 -2.69
CA LEU A 190 6.31 16.01 -4.11
C LEU A 190 5.28 16.79 -4.94
N LEU A 191 4.05 16.93 -4.43
CA LEU A 191 2.99 17.68 -5.09
C LEU A 191 3.34 19.17 -5.20
N LYS A 192 3.87 19.79 -4.14
CA LYS A 192 4.35 21.19 -4.18
C LYS A 192 5.51 21.39 -5.14
N GLU A 193 6.50 20.48 -5.13
CA GLU A 193 7.63 20.53 -6.07
C GLU A 193 7.15 20.48 -7.52
N THR A 194 6.08 19.74 -7.84
CA THR A 194 5.52 19.66 -9.20
C THR A 194 4.68 20.88 -9.62
N LEU A 195 4.28 21.71 -8.66
CA LEU A 195 3.51 22.94 -8.90
C LEU A 195 4.40 24.19 -8.91
N ALA A 196 5.68 24.06 -8.57
CA ALA A 196 6.62 25.18 -8.55
C ALA A 196 6.81 25.78 -9.96
N PRO A 197 6.88 27.11 -10.12
CA PRO A 197 7.02 27.76 -11.43
C PRO A 197 8.25 27.32 -12.23
N ASP A 198 9.29 26.86 -11.55
CA ASP A 198 10.58 26.40 -12.06
C ASP A 198 10.72 24.87 -12.07
N ALA A 199 9.64 24.13 -11.79
CA ALA A 199 9.67 22.68 -11.77
C ALA A 199 10.18 22.14 -13.13
N PRO A 200 11.24 21.31 -13.14
CA PRO A 200 11.75 20.76 -14.39
C PRO A 200 10.65 19.92 -15.06
N PRO A 201 10.52 19.98 -16.41
CA PRO A 201 9.57 19.13 -17.11
C PRO A 201 9.84 17.68 -16.75
N ALA A 202 8.77 16.91 -16.53
CA ALA A 202 8.84 15.51 -16.12
C ALA A 202 9.46 14.63 -17.24
N VAL A 203 10.77 14.71 -17.40
CA VAL A 203 11.54 13.93 -18.38
C VAL A 203 12.52 13.05 -17.62
N GLY A 204 12.38 11.73 -17.78
CA GLY A 204 13.47 10.78 -17.55
C GLY A 204 13.75 10.32 -16.12
N ARG A 205 12.75 9.82 -15.38
CA ARG A 205 13.05 8.82 -14.33
C ARG A 205 12.34 7.51 -14.67
N VAL A 206 13.14 6.45 -14.80
CA VAL A 206 12.78 5.07 -15.20
C VAL A 206 12.02 4.32 -14.09
N ILE A 207 11.38 5.04 -13.17
CA ILE A 207 10.50 4.47 -12.16
C ILE A 207 9.17 5.23 -12.32
N PRO A 208 8.02 4.54 -12.42
CA PRO A 208 6.72 5.18 -12.39
C PRO A 208 6.51 5.76 -10.99
N THR A 209 7.13 6.92 -10.77
CA THR A 209 6.94 7.71 -9.57
C THR A 209 5.73 8.57 -9.85
N PRO A 210 4.70 8.57 -8.98
CA PRO A 210 3.50 9.39 -9.14
C PRO A 210 3.89 10.85 -8.91
N LYS A 211 4.48 11.48 -9.93
CA LYS A 211 4.97 12.86 -9.94
C LYS A 211 3.90 13.86 -10.36
N ILE A 212 2.62 13.52 -10.28
CA ILE A 212 1.56 14.35 -10.84
C ILE A 212 0.50 14.49 -9.77
N VAL A 213 0.17 15.74 -9.42
CA VAL A 213 -1.08 16.07 -8.75
C VAL A 213 -2.20 15.35 -9.49
N PRO A 214 -2.91 14.39 -8.86
CA PRO A 214 -3.90 13.59 -9.56
C PRO A 214 -4.85 14.50 -10.34
N ASP A 215 -5.22 14.12 -11.57
CA ASP A 215 -6.10 14.97 -12.38
C ASP A 215 -7.44 15.22 -11.68
N TRP A 216 -7.89 14.25 -10.86
CA TRP A 216 -9.00 14.43 -9.92
C TRP A 216 -8.79 15.61 -8.96
N TYR A 217 -7.60 15.77 -8.37
CA TYR A 217 -7.33 16.85 -7.42
C TYR A 217 -7.41 18.22 -8.10
N ARG A 218 -6.87 18.33 -9.32
CA ARG A 218 -6.95 19.54 -10.13
C ARG A 218 -8.40 19.86 -10.50
N PHE A 219 -9.16 18.86 -10.93
CA PHE A 219 -10.56 19.03 -11.26
C PHE A 219 -11.36 19.48 -10.03
N HIS A 220 -11.22 18.77 -8.91
CA HIS A 220 -11.89 19.08 -7.66
C HIS A 220 -11.57 20.51 -7.20
N ASN A 221 -10.30 20.90 -7.19
CA ASN A 221 -9.89 22.22 -6.70
C ASN A 221 -10.48 23.36 -7.52
N ARG A 222 -10.54 23.23 -8.85
CA ARG A 222 -11.16 24.23 -9.73
C ARG A 222 -12.66 24.42 -9.45
N HIS A 223 -13.37 23.34 -9.10
CA HIS A 223 -14.81 23.37 -8.84
C HIS A 223 -15.17 23.78 -7.40
N THR A 224 -14.25 23.59 -6.45
CA THR A 224 -14.47 23.88 -5.02
C THR A 224 -13.74 25.13 -4.53
N GLY A 225 -12.88 25.73 -5.35
CA GLY A 225 -12.02 26.84 -4.96
C GLY A 225 -10.88 26.44 -4.00
N HIS A 226 -10.60 25.14 -3.86
CA HIS A 226 -9.56 24.62 -2.99
C HIS A 226 -8.14 24.73 -3.57
N ASP A 227 -7.97 25.32 -4.76
CA ASP A 227 -6.64 25.56 -5.37
C ASP A 227 -5.70 26.30 -4.40
N ARG A 228 -6.26 27.22 -3.58
CA ARG A 228 -5.50 27.96 -2.56
C ARG A 228 -4.77 27.06 -1.54
N LEU A 229 -5.30 25.86 -1.25
CA LEU A 229 -4.74 24.98 -0.23
C LEU A 229 -3.33 24.50 -0.59
N LEU A 230 -3.07 24.34 -1.90
CA LEU A 230 -1.75 23.96 -2.41
C LEU A 230 -0.68 25.06 -2.20
N TYR A 231 -1.12 26.30 -2.00
CA TYR A 231 -0.25 27.47 -1.79
C TYR A 231 -0.08 27.85 -0.32
N LEU A 232 -0.73 27.14 0.61
CA LEU A 232 -0.54 27.38 2.03
C LEU A 232 0.92 27.12 2.44
N PRO A 233 1.49 27.85 3.40
CA PRO A 233 2.84 27.59 3.88
C PRO A 233 2.92 26.21 4.56
N ASP A 234 4.10 25.60 4.52
CA ASP A 234 4.39 24.38 5.26
C ASP A 234 5.22 24.74 6.50
N LEU A 235 4.54 24.94 7.63
CA LEU A 235 5.15 25.39 8.87
C LEU A 235 5.66 24.23 9.73
N ARG A 236 5.08 23.04 9.56
CA ARG A 236 5.43 21.85 10.36
C ARG A 236 6.61 21.07 9.81
N ALA A 237 6.76 20.94 8.48
CA ALA A 237 7.90 20.19 7.93
C ALA A 237 9.27 20.72 8.33
N PRO A 238 9.55 22.04 8.30
CA PRO A 238 10.84 22.54 8.74
C PRO A 238 11.14 22.22 10.22
N LYS A 239 10.10 22.14 11.06
CA LYS A 239 10.24 21.76 12.48
C LYS A 239 10.63 20.29 12.60
N GLU A 240 9.89 19.39 11.94
CA GLU A 240 10.18 17.94 11.95
C GLU A 240 11.55 17.63 11.33
N GLU A 241 11.89 18.25 10.20
CA GLU A 241 13.18 18.03 9.51
C GLU A 241 14.36 18.46 10.37
N ARG A 242 14.24 19.54 11.15
CA ARG A 242 15.28 19.97 12.10
C ARG A 242 15.64 18.86 13.09
N TYR A 243 14.65 18.13 13.60
CA TYR A 243 14.88 17.03 14.53
C TYR A 243 15.41 15.77 13.84
N LEU A 244 14.89 15.46 12.64
CA LEU A 244 15.39 14.35 11.83
C LEU A 244 16.86 14.56 11.43
N ASP A 245 17.25 15.77 11.07
CA ASP A 245 18.64 16.11 10.76
C ASP A 245 19.57 15.95 11.96
N ALA A 246 19.13 16.37 13.15
CA ALA A 246 19.87 16.16 14.39
C ALA A 246 20.07 14.66 14.69
N TRP A 247 19.02 13.85 14.52
CA TRP A 247 19.11 12.40 14.67
C TRP A 247 20.08 11.77 13.65
N ARG A 248 19.97 12.12 12.36
CA ARG A 248 20.86 11.62 11.28
C ARG A 248 22.32 11.99 11.52
N GLU A 249 22.60 13.14 12.12
CA GLU A 249 23.96 13.52 12.50
C GLU A 249 24.50 12.61 13.63
N GLY A 250 23.68 12.31 14.63
CA GLY A 250 24.02 11.35 15.69
C GLY A 250 24.32 9.95 15.17
N GLU A 251 23.51 9.44 14.24
CA GLU A 251 23.75 8.15 13.60
C GLU A 251 25.06 8.13 12.78
N ARG A 252 25.37 9.24 12.11
CA ARG A 252 26.63 9.39 11.36
C ARG A 252 27.85 9.37 12.28
N GLU A 253 27.79 10.07 13.40
CA GLU A 253 28.86 10.03 14.42
C GLU A 253 29.04 8.63 15.00
N GLN A 254 27.95 7.96 15.37
CA GLN A 254 27.99 6.60 15.93
C GLN A 254 28.55 5.58 14.92
N THR A 255 28.14 5.71 13.65
CA THR A 255 28.65 4.89 12.56
C THR A 255 30.14 5.16 12.31
N ALA A 256 30.58 6.41 12.34
CA ALA A 256 31.99 6.78 12.17
C ALA A 256 32.87 6.22 13.29
N ILE A 257 32.40 6.27 14.55
CA ILE A 257 33.09 5.64 15.69
C ILE A 257 33.21 4.12 15.49
N THR A 258 32.14 3.47 15.03
CA THR A 258 32.11 2.02 14.79
C THR A 258 33.02 1.61 13.64
N GLN A 259 33.06 2.39 12.55
CA GLN A 259 33.90 2.13 11.39
C GLN A 259 35.39 2.39 11.65
N ALA A 260 35.72 3.39 12.47
CA ALA A 260 37.11 3.64 12.88
C ALA A 260 37.71 2.48 13.72
N ALA A 261 36.86 1.60 14.26
CA ALA A 261 37.25 0.43 15.05
C ALA A 261 37.19 -0.91 14.28
N GLY A 262 36.76 -0.91 13.00
CA GLY A 262 36.53 -2.13 12.22
C GLY A 262 37.67 -2.50 11.25
N PRO A 263 37.78 -3.79 10.85
CA PRO A 263 38.72 -4.23 9.80
C PRO A 263 38.42 -3.55 8.44
N PRO A 264 39.39 -3.49 7.51
CA PRO A 264 39.21 -2.83 6.22
C PRO A 264 38.02 -3.43 5.44
N PRO A 265 37.26 -2.60 4.70
CA PRO A 265 36.07 -3.04 3.97
C PRO A 265 36.45 -4.05 2.88
N ASP A 266 35.71 -5.17 2.83
CA ASP A 266 35.89 -6.24 1.84
C ASP A 266 35.61 -5.72 0.41
N PRO A 267 36.51 -5.95 -0.56
CA PRO A 267 36.38 -5.40 -1.91
C PRO A 267 35.37 -6.12 -2.81
N ARG A 268 34.79 -7.27 -2.42
CA ARG A 268 33.83 -7.98 -3.28
C ARG A 268 32.40 -7.41 -3.12
N PRO A 269 31.53 -7.55 -4.14
CA PRO A 269 30.24 -6.85 -4.17
C PRO A 269 29.33 -7.24 -3.02
N LYS A 270 28.83 -6.24 -2.28
CA LYS A 270 27.90 -6.45 -1.15
C LYS A 270 26.50 -6.90 -1.57
N THR A 271 26.11 -6.68 -2.82
CA THR A 271 24.76 -7.00 -3.34
C THR A 271 24.84 -7.41 -4.80
N LEU A 272 24.02 -8.38 -5.19
CA LEU A 272 23.84 -8.76 -6.60
C LEU A 272 22.74 -7.90 -7.25
N PRO A 273 22.87 -7.54 -8.54
CA PRO A 273 21.77 -7.00 -9.33
C PRO A 273 20.53 -7.91 -9.32
N MET A 274 19.33 -7.34 -9.38
CA MET A 274 18.06 -8.07 -9.25
C MET A 274 17.92 -9.22 -10.27
N GLU A 275 18.38 -9.01 -11.50
CA GLU A 275 18.28 -10.01 -12.57
C GLU A 275 19.18 -11.23 -12.31
N GLU A 276 20.41 -10.99 -11.84
CA GLU A 276 21.34 -12.05 -11.43
C GLU A 276 20.80 -12.82 -10.23
N HIS A 277 20.17 -12.12 -9.27
CA HIS A 277 19.51 -12.75 -8.14
C HIS A 277 18.35 -13.66 -8.57
N ARG A 278 17.52 -13.21 -9.53
CA ARG A 278 16.39 -14.01 -10.05
C ARG A 278 16.89 -15.25 -10.80
N ALA A 279 17.94 -15.13 -11.61
CA ALA A 279 18.55 -16.25 -12.33
C ALA A 279 19.15 -17.29 -11.37
N LEU A 280 19.83 -16.84 -10.32
CA LEU A 280 20.39 -17.70 -9.28
C LEU A 280 19.28 -18.44 -8.52
N ALA A 281 18.20 -17.74 -8.13
CA ALA A 281 17.06 -18.33 -7.42
C ALA A 281 16.31 -19.37 -8.27
N SER A 282 16.10 -19.11 -9.56
CA SER A 282 15.47 -20.08 -10.47
C SER A 282 16.32 -21.35 -10.61
N THR A 283 17.65 -21.19 -10.71
CA THR A 283 18.60 -22.33 -10.79
C THR A 283 18.62 -23.14 -9.51
N PHE A 284 18.69 -22.48 -8.35
CA PHE A 284 18.66 -23.12 -7.03
C PHE A 284 17.39 -23.94 -6.83
N ALA A 285 16.22 -23.35 -7.13
CA ALA A 285 14.94 -24.05 -6.98
C ALA A 285 14.86 -25.31 -7.86
N ARG A 286 15.36 -25.28 -9.11
CA ARG A 286 15.39 -26.46 -9.99
C ARG A 286 16.15 -27.64 -9.40
N LEU A 287 17.23 -27.36 -8.69
CA LEU A 287 18.14 -28.37 -8.16
C LEU A 287 17.67 -28.95 -6.84
N PHE A 288 17.03 -28.14 -5.99
CA PHE A 288 16.89 -28.48 -4.58
C PHE A 288 15.48 -28.48 -4.04
N GLU A 289 14.50 -27.93 -4.76
CA GLU A 289 13.12 -27.90 -4.29
C GLU A 289 12.30 -29.11 -4.72
N PRO A 290 11.28 -29.50 -3.93
CA PRO A 290 10.38 -30.57 -4.29
C PRO A 290 9.71 -30.34 -5.65
N PRO A 291 9.38 -31.41 -6.41
CA PRO A 291 8.75 -31.30 -7.73
C PRO A 291 7.48 -30.43 -7.75
N ARG A 292 6.71 -30.42 -6.65
CA ARG A 292 5.50 -29.59 -6.52
C ARG A 292 5.82 -28.09 -6.52
N LEU A 293 6.85 -27.66 -5.79
CA LEU A 293 7.23 -26.24 -5.73
C LEU A 293 7.92 -25.81 -7.03
N ASN A 294 8.71 -26.69 -7.64
CA ASN A 294 9.27 -26.44 -8.99
C ASN A 294 8.17 -26.24 -10.04
N ARG A 295 7.09 -27.04 -9.99
CA ARG A 295 5.92 -26.86 -10.86
C ARG A 295 5.21 -25.52 -10.61
N TRP A 296 5.08 -25.10 -9.35
CA TRP A 296 4.51 -23.78 -9.03
C TRP A 296 5.39 -22.62 -9.52
N ARG A 297 6.72 -22.72 -9.39
CA ARG A 297 7.64 -21.73 -9.99
C ARG A 297 7.47 -21.67 -11.51
N GLU A 298 7.50 -22.81 -12.19
CA GLU A 298 7.35 -22.87 -13.65
C GLU A 298 6.01 -22.28 -14.08
N MET A 299 4.93 -22.55 -13.35
CA MET A 299 3.62 -21.96 -13.60
C MET A 299 3.65 -20.44 -13.39
N SER A 300 4.26 -19.96 -12.31
CA SER A 300 4.41 -18.52 -12.03
C SER A 300 5.26 -17.81 -13.11
N GLU A 301 6.39 -18.38 -13.51
CA GLU A 301 7.25 -17.85 -14.59
C GLU A 301 6.56 -17.89 -15.96
N LEU A 302 5.72 -18.91 -16.22
CA LEU A 302 4.90 -19.03 -17.43
C LEU A 302 3.73 -18.04 -17.46
N LEU A 303 3.12 -17.77 -16.30
CA LEU A 303 2.04 -16.79 -16.14
C LEU A 303 2.58 -15.35 -16.13
N HIS A 304 3.86 -15.16 -15.82
CA HIS A 304 4.53 -13.86 -15.75
C HIS A 304 5.87 -13.82 -16.52
N PRO A 305 5.89 -14.10 -17.83
CA PRO A 305 7.12 -14.06 -18.61
C PRO A 305 7.74 -12.65 -18.60
N PRO A 306 9.07 -12.51 -18.78
CA PRO A 306 9.72 -11.21 -18.98
C PRO A 306 9.33 -10.66 -20.36
N VAL A 307 8.12 -10.15 -20.46
CA VAL A 307 7.58 -9.46 -21.62
C VAL A 307 7.66 -7.95 -21.40
N SER A 308 7.65 -7.19 -22.49
CA SER A 308 7.52 -5.73 -22.40
C SER A 308 6.24 -5.37 -21.63
N GLU A 309 6.25 -4.24 -20.94
CA GLU A 309 5.08 -3.74 -20.19
C GLU A 309 3.85 -3.64 -21.09
N ALA A 310 4.01 -3.14 -22.33
CA ALA A 310 2.94 -3.07 -23.33
C ALA A 310 2.37 -4.46 -23.69
N THR A 311 3.21 -5.50 -23.73
CA THR A 311 2.76 -6.88 -23.97
C THR A 311 2.01 -7.44 -22.77
N ARG A 312 2.51 -7.21 -21.55
CA ARG A 312 1.86 -7.64 -20.31
C ARG A 312 0.48 -7.00 -20.16
N GLU A 313 0.40 -5.70 -20.42
CA GLU A 313 -0.85 -4.96 -20.43
C GLU A 313 -1.83 -5.55 -21.45
N LEU A 314 -1.41 -5.77 -22.70
CA LEU A 314 -2.29 -6.35 -23.71
C LEU A 314 -2.80 -7.75 -23.32
N GLN A 315 -1.94 -8.60 -22.74
CA GLN A 315 -2.34 -9.92 -22.25
C GLN A 315 -3.40 -9.82 -21.15
N PHE A 316 -3.20 -8.90 -20.19
CA PHE A 316 -4.17 -8.62 -19.14
C PHE A 316 -5.50 -8.12 -19.71
N ILE A 317 -5.45 -7.18 -20.66
CA ILE A 317 -6.63 -6.65 -21.35
C ILE A 317 -7.42 -7.77 -22.03
N VAL A 318 -6.74 -8.62 -22.82
CA VAL A 318 -7.39 -9.72 -23.52
C VAL A 318 -8.03 -10.70 -22.53
N ALA A 319 -7.32 -11.07 -21.46
CA ALA A 319 -7.85 -11.95 -20.42
C ALA A 319 -9.10 -11.33 -19.75
N ARG A 320 -9.09 -10.03 -19.47
CA ARG A 320 -10.26 -9.33 -18.90
C ARG A 320 -11.44 -9.26 -19.84
N MET A 321 -11.22 -9.02 -21.13
CA MET A 321 -12.29 -9.01 -22.12
C MET A 321 -12.90 -10.40 -22.32
N GLN A 322 -12.13 -11.48 -22.16
CA GLN A 322 -12.63 -12.85 -22.27
C GLN A 322 -13.60 -13.24 -21.14
N ILE A 323 -13.45 -12.64 -19.96
CA ILE A 323 -14.32 -12.88 -18.80
C ILE A 323 -15.40 -11.80 -18.62
N ALA A 324 -15.52 -10.87 -19.57
CA ALA A 324 -16.58 -9.87 -19.54
C ALA A 324 -17.95 -10.57 -19.63
N ASP A 325 -18.90 -10.09 -18.84
CA ASP A 325 -20.28 -10.57 -18.79
C ASP A 325 -21.11 -10.15 -20.01
N GLU A 326 -20.59 -9.23 -20.82
CA GLU A 326 -21.20 -8.73 -22.03
C GLU A 326 -20.18 -8.56 -23.18
N PRO A 327 -20.63 -8.59 -24.45
CA PRO A 327 -19.75 -8.37 -25.58
C PRO A 327 -19.10 -6.98 -25.53
N VAL A 328 -17.77 -6.92 -25.66
CA VAL A 328 -17.02 -5.68 -25.78
C VAL A 328 -16.76 -5.38 -27.27
N PRO A 329 -17.41 -4.37 -27.88
CA PRO A 329 -17.25 -4.07 -29.29
C PRO A 329 -15.86 -3.50 -29.57
N VAL A 330 -15.12 -4.11 -30.50
CA VAL A 330 -13.81 -3.64 -30.96
C VAL A 330 -13.97 -2.99 -32.33
N ALA A 331 -13.54 -1.73 -32.44
CA ALA A 331 -13.60 -1.01 -33.71
C ALA A 331 -12.58 -1.57 -34.73
N ALA A 332 -12.88 -1.42 -36.02
CA ALA A 332 -11.90 -1.68 -37.06
C ALA A 332 -10.75 -0.65 -36.99
N GLY A 333 -9.50 -1.10 -37.11
CA GLY A 333 -8.34 -0.22 -37.11
C GLY A 333 -7.10 -0.89 -37.68
N ALA A 334 -6.07 -0.09 -37.92
CA ALA A 334 -4.83 -0.54 -38.55
C ALA A 334 -3.98 -1.46 -37.65
N ASP A 335 -4.05 -1.27 -36.33
CA ASP A 335 -3.42 -2.15 -35.34
C ASP A 335 -4.49 -2.71 -34.40
N TRP A 336 -4.69 -4.03 -34.46
CA TRP A 336 -5.66 -4.73 -33.62
C TRP A 336 -5.37 -4.56 -32.13
N ARG A 337 -4.10 -4.38 -31.73
CA ARG A 337 -3.70 -4.22 -30.33
C ARG A 337 -4.24 -2.92 -29.75
N GLU A 338 -4.08 -1.85 -30.50
CA GLU A 338 -4.51 -0.51 -30.08
C GLU A 338 -6.02 -0.41 -30.01
N VAL A 339 -6.74 -0.91 -31.02
CA VAL A 339 -8.22 -0.91 -30.98
C VAL A 339 -8.77 -1.83 -29.88
N THR A 340 -8.07 -2.92 -29.54
CA THR A 340 -8.45 -3.79 -28.41
C THR A 340 -8.27 -3.06 -27.08
N ARG A 341 -7.15 -2.35 -26.90
CA ARG A 341 -6.89 -1.53 -25.72
C ARG A 341 -7.95 -0.44 -25.55
N GLN A 342 -8.24 0.31 -26.61
CA GLN A 342 -9.25 1.36 -26.61
C GLN A 342 -10.65 0.83 -26.27
N ALA A 343 -11.03 -0.31 -26.86
CA ALA A 343 -12.30 -0.97 -26.58
C ALA A 343 -12.42 -1.40 -25.11
N HIS A 344 -11.34 -1.98 -24.56
CA HIS A 344 -11.29 -2.37 -23.15
C HIS A 344 -11.43 -1.17 -22.21
N TYR A 345 -10.68 -0.09 -22.44
CA TYR A 345 -10.78 1.08 -21.58
C TYR A 345 -12.13 1.78 -21.68
N ALA A 346 -12.71 1.89 -22.87
CA ALA A 346 -14.06 2.42 -23.03
C ALA A 346 -15.11 1.55 -22.28
N TYR A 347 -14.93 0.23 -22.32
CA TYR A 347 -15.75 -0.71 -21.56
C TYR A 347 -15.61 -0.51 -20.05
N CYS A 348 -14.39 -0.50 -19.52
CA CYS A 348 -14.13 -0.30 -18.10
C CYS A 348 -14.60 1.09 -17.63
N HIS A 349 -14.45 2.12 -18.44
CA HIS A 349 -14.94 3.47 -18.16
C HIS A 349 -16.46 3.52 -18.00
N ARG A 350 -17.19 2.90 -18.93
CA ARG A 350 -18.64 2.78 -18.84
C ARG A 350 -19.06 1.99 -17.60
N LYS A 351 -18.41 0.86 -17.33
CA LYS A 351 -18.71 0.04 -16.15
C LYS A 351 -18.41 0.80 -14.85
N LEU A 352 -17.34 1.58 -14.80
CA LEU A 352 -17.05 2.43 -13.65
C LEU A 352 -18.17 3.44 -13.37
N LEU A 353 -18.70 4.09 -14.41
CA LEU A 353 -19.83 5.02 -14.30
C LEU A 353 -21.14 4.32 -13.86
N GLU A 354 -21.34 3.08 -14.29
CA GLU A 354 -22.49 2.24 -13.92
C GLU A 354 -22.44 1.81 -12.45
N TYR A 355 -21.27 1.38 -11.97
CA TYR A 355 -21.11 0.77 -10.65
C TYR A 355 -20.81 1.77 -9.52
N LEU A 356 -20.25 2.95 -9.80
CA LEU A 356 -19.97 3.96 -8.76
C LEU A 356 -21.20 4.33 -7.91
N PRO A 357 -22.39 4.61 -8.49
CA PRO A 357 -23.60 4.87 -7.72
C PRO A 357 -24.02 3.68 -6.83
N LEU A 358 -23.96 2.45 -7.35
CA LEU A 358 -24.33 1.23 -6.62
C LEU A 358 -23.41 0.99 -5.42
N VAL A 359 -22.11 1.18 -5.62
CA VAL A 359 -21.10 1.10 -4.57
C VAL A 359 -21.33 2.18 -3.52
N TYR A 360 -21.73 3.40 -3.92
CA TYR A 360 -22.04 4.46 -2.97
C TYR A 360 -23.30 4.16 -2.14
N GLU A 361 -24.33 3.56 -2.72
CA GLU A 361 -25.50 3.10 -1.95
C GLU A 361 -25.11 2.03 -0.92
N ALA A 362 -24.28 1.06 -1.32
CA ALA A 362 -23.74 0.07 -0.39
C ALA A 362 -22.85 0.70 0.69
N TYR A 363 -22.12 1.78 0.34
CA TYR A 363 -21.33 2.56 1.28
C TYR A 363 -22.21 3.20 2.35
N LEU A 364 -23.29 3.88 1.94
CA LEU A 364 -24.25 4.51 2.85
C LEU A 364 -24.92 3.48 3.75
N GLN A 365 -25.36 2.35 3.20
CA GLN A 365 -25.98 1.28 3.97
C GLN A 365 -25.07 0.76 5.10
N ARG A 366 -23.77 0.59 4.83
CA ARG A 366 -22.80 0.19 5.85
C ARG A 366 -22.60 1.25 6.92
N GLN A 367 -22.59 2.53 6.54
CA GLN A 367 -22.51 3.65 7.48
C GLN A 367 -23.73 3.66 8.41
N ASP A 368 -24.93 3.50 7.85
CA ASP A 368 -26.18 3.43 8.63
C ASP A 368 -26.19 2.25 9.61
N TRP A 369 -25.55 1.14 9.26
CA TRP A 369 -25.41 -0.03 10.12
C TRP A 369 -24.22 0.02 11.10
N GLY A 370 -23.37 1.05 11.02
CA GLY A 370 -22.16 1.14 11.83
C GLY A 370 -21.14 0.03 11.54
N ILE A 371 -21.14 -0.53 10.33
CA ILE A 371 -20.23 -1.60 9.92
C ILE A 371 -19.01 -1.01 9.22
N ALA A 372 -17.82 -1.41 9.66
CA ALA A 372 -16.57 -1.02 9.01
C ALA A 372 -16.52 -1.43 7.53
N HIS A 373 -15.90 -0.59 6.73
CA HIS A 373 -15.61 -0.87 5.32
C HIS A 373 -14.44 -1.85 5.20
N PRO A 374 -14.50 -2.83 4.29
CA PRO A 374 -13.37 -3.73 4.08
C PRO A 374 -12.17 -2.91 3.64
N SER A 375 -11.05 -3.05 4.36
CA SER A 375 -9.80 -2.40 3.99
C SER A 375 -9.22 -3.15 2.79
N ARG A 376 -8.69 -2.40 1.81
CA ARG A 376 -7.90 -3.02 0.74
C ARG A 376 -6.63 -3.70 1.28
N PHE A 377 -6.15 -3.26 2.43
CA PHE A 377 -4.83 -3.59 2.99
C PHE A 377 -4.89 -4.35 4.32
N GLU A 378 -5.92 -5.18 4.54
CA GLU A 378 -6.09 -5.97 5.78
C GLU A 378 -4.80 -6.68 6.27
N TRP A 379 -3.85 -6.98 5.38
CA TRP A 379 -2.56 -7.65 5.68
C TRP A 379 -1.33 -6.71 5.76
N GLU A 380 -1.47 -5.43 5.41
CA GLU A 380 -0.36 -4.46 5.35
C GLU A 380 -0.46 -3.34 6.41
N VAL A 381 -1.60 -3.21 7.09
CA VAL A 381 -1.75 -2.30 8.24
C VAL A 381 -0.74 -2.71 9.33
N GLY A 382 0.41 -2.02 9.36
CA GLY A 382 1.50 -2.24 10.32
C GLY A 382 2.80 -2.83 9.76
N LYS A 383 2.84 -3.39 8.54
CA LYS A 383 4.10 -3.95 7.98
C LYS A 383 5.13 -2.87 7.62
N TYR A 384 4.68 -1.64 7.39
CA TYR A 384 5.52 -0.49 7.03
C TYR A 384 5.02 0.80 7.70
N ASP A 385 4.69 0.75 8.99
CA ASP A 385 4.36 1.98 9.74
C ASP A 385 5.63 2.82 9.97
N MET A 386 6.08 3.47 8.90
CA MET A 386 7.21 4.40 8.92
C MET A 386 6.98 5.50 9.95
N ALA A 387 5.72 5.87 10.22
CA ALA A 387 5.41 6.89 11.21
C ALA A 387 5.85 6.47 12.62
N GLN A 388 5.83 5.18 12.97
CA GLN A 388 6.36 4.73 14.27
C GLN A 388 7.88 4.98 14.38
N PHE A 389 8.64 4.67 13.33
CA PHE A 389 10.08 4.91 13.31
C PHE A 389 10.40 6.41 13.27
N THR A 390 9.69 7.18 12.43
CA THR A 390 9.86 8.63 12.32
C THR A 390 9.60 9.33 13.66
N ARG A 391 8.58 8.90 14.42
CA ARG A 391 8.34 9.39 15.78
C ARG A 391 9.55 9.20 16.68
N GLN A 392 10.14 8.00 16.69
CA GLN A 392 11.32 7.70 17.51
C GLN A 392 12.52 8.57 17.10
N TRP A 393 12.71 8.77 15.79
CA TRP A 393 13.78 9.62 15.26
C TRP A 393 13.60 11.09 15.63
N ILE A 394 12.37 11.62 15.56
CA ILE A 394 12.06 12.99 15.97
C ILE A 394 12.33 13.18 17.47
N LEU A 395 11.84 12.26 18.32
CA LEU A 395 12.06 12.32 19.77
C LEU A 395 13.55 12.26 20.12
N ALA A 396 14.31 11.35 19.50
CA ALA A 396 15.76 11.26 19.66
C ALA A 396 16.48 12.54 19.20
N GLY A 397 16.01 13.14 18.10
CA GLY A 397 16.49 14.43 17.61
C GLY A 397 16.27 15.57 18.59
N ARG A 398 15.09 15.63 19.24
CA ARG A 398 14.77 16.64 20.28
C ARG A 398 15.68 16.51 21.49
N VAL A 399 15.84 15.30 22.03
CA VAL A 399 16.74 15.03 23.16
C VAL A 399 18.16 15.48 22.83
N ARG A 400 18.63 15.24 21.61
CA ARG A 400 19.96 15.66 21.16
C ARG A 400 20.13 17.17 21.08
N LEU A 401 19.06 17.90 20.78
CA LEU A 401 19.05 19.38 20.81
C LEU A 401 18.81 19.96 22.21
N GLY A 402 18.70 19.12 23.24
CA GLY A 402 18.45 19.54 24.62
C GLY A 402 17.00 19.93 24.89
N GLU A 403 16.07 19.52 24.03
CA GLU A 403 14.63 19.76 24.16
C GLU A 403 13.93 18.54 24.82
N PRO A 404 12.74 18.72 25.44
CA PRO A 404 11.98 17.61 26.02
C PRO A 404 11.61 16.51 25.01
N GLU A 405 11.55 15.26 25.47
CA GLU A 405 11.17 14.10 24.65
C GLU A 405 9.64 13.99 24.46
N ASP A 406 9.06 14.99 23.82
CA ASP A 406 7.63 15.09 23.49
C ASP A 406 7.41 15.64 22.07
N PHE A 407 6.15 15.83 21.67
CA PHE A 407 5.79 16.37 20.36
C PHE A 407 5.31 17.84 20.41
N ASP A 408 5.71 18.60 21.44
CA ASP A 408 5.34 20.01 21.60
C ASP A 408 6.38 20.94 20.92
N TYR A 409 6.16 21.28 19.64
CA TYR A 409 7.07 22.14 18.84
C TYR A 409 6.45 23.04 17.75
#